data_AF-A0A2V9JXW2-F1
#
_entry.id   AF-A0A2V9JXW2-F1
#
_cell.length_a   1.000
_cell.length_b   1.000
_cell.length_c   1.000
_cell.angle_alpha   90.00
_cell.angle_beta   90.00
_cell.angle_gamma   90.00
#
_symmetry.space_group_name_H-M   'P 1'
#
loop_
_entity.id
_entity.type
_entity.pdbx_description
1 polymer ?
#
loop_
_entity_poly.entity_id
_entity_poly.type
_entity_poly.pdbx_seq_one_letter_code
_entity_poly.pdbx_strand_id
1 'polypeptide(L)'
;MKDTICCSAAALLDTWSSHDWDASGLQIESLSGLETLSVKTRNSTYEITVLSSQTGEVLVRGGQYFPQFTPARLAGSSLGGSFLKLRGIYVGFNLEFRAGERA
;
A
#
# COMPACT_ATOMS: atom_id res chain seq x y z
N MET A 1 4.25 -27.98 28.67
CA MET A 1 5.02 -27.72 27.44
C MET A 1 4.48 -26.43 26.85
N LYS A 2 5.34 -25.44 26.59
CA LYS A 2 4.92 -24.22 25.88
C LYS A 2 5.15 -24.50 24.40
N ASP A 3 4.07 -24.65 23.65
CA ASP A 3 4.16 -24.81 22.20
C ASP A 3 4.66 -23.49 21.61
N THR A 4 5.88 -23.50 21.08
CA THR A 4 6.43 -22.34 20.38
C THR A 4 5.88 -22.35 18.96
N ILE A 5 4.96 -21.42 18.68
CA ILE A 5 4.43 -21.20 17.33
C ILE A 5 5.38 -20.25 16.60
N CYS A 6 5.88 -20.67 15.44
CA CYS A 6 6.66 -19.81 14.56
C CYS A 6 5.72 -18.94 13.72
N CYS A 7 5.69 -17.63 13.99
CA CYS A 7 4.99 -16.64 13.17
C CYS A 7 6.00 -15.90 12.29
N SER A 8 5.61 -15.51 11.08
CA SER A 8 6.42 -14.58 10.28
C SER A 8 6.57 -13.25 11.02
N ALA A 9 7.71 -12.57 10.89
CA ALA A 9 7.90 -11.24 11.46
C ALA A 9 6.83 -10.24 10.97
N ALA A 10 6.38 -10.39 9.72
CA ALA A 10 5.28 -9.63 9.14
C ALA A 10 3.95 -9.78 9.92
N ALA A 11 3.77 -10.85 10.69
CA ALA A 11 2.59 -11.10 11.52
C ALA A 11 2.78 -10.68 13.00
N LEU A 12 3.97 -10.22 13.39
CA LEU A 12 4.26 -9.78 14.76
C LEU A 12 4.05 -8.28 14.90
N LEU A 13 3.23 -7.85 15.86
CA LEU A 13 2.97 -6.44 16.11
C LEU A 13 4.25 -5.64 16.41
N ASP A 14 5.19 -6.24 17.14
CA ASP A 14 6.47 -5.61 17.49
C ASP A 14 7.28 -5.20 16.26
N THR A 15 7.24 -6.00 15.19
CA THR A 15 7.93 -5.65 13.93
C THR A 15 7.34 -4.39 13.29
N TRP A 16 6.04 -4.14 13.47
CA TRP A 16 5.36 -2.98 12.91
C TRP A 16 5.49 -1.73 13.78
N SER A 17 5.47 -1.89 15.10
CA SER A 17 5.61 -0.78 16.05
C SER A 17 7.04 -0.25 16.11
N SER A 18 8.05 -1.11 15.90
CA SER A 18 9.45 -0.72 15.84
C SER A 18 9.90 -0.16 14.49
N HIS A 19 9.03 -0.20 13.46
CA HIS A 19 9.38 0.30 12.14
C HIS A 19 9.35 1.83 12.10
N ASP A 20 10.40 2.44 11.54
CA ASP A 20 10.45 3.88 11.31
C ASP A 20 9.64 4.23 10.06
N TRP A 21 8.39 4.63 10.31
CA TRP A 21 7.45 4.98 9.25
C TRP A 21 7.76 6.35 8.60
N ASP A 22 8.50 7.24 9.25
CA ASP A 22 8.71 8.59 8.70
C ASP A 22 9.90 8.64 7.74
N ALA A 23 10.91 7.78 7.94
CA ALA A 23 12.13 7.80 7.14
C ALA A 23 12.00 7.22 5.71
N SER A 24 10.98 6.42 5.43
CA SER A 24 10.94 5.59 4.20
C SER A 24 9.57 5.45 3.56
N GLY A 25 8.67 6.38 3.87
CA GLY A 25 7.27 6.30 3.51
C GLY A 25 6.68 7.59 2.94
N LEU A 26 5.60 7.41 2.18
CA LEU A 26 4.74 8.49 1.73
C LEU A 26 3.30 8.17 2.16
N GLN A 27 2.66 9.10 2.86
CA GLN A 27 1.23 9.01 3.09
C GLN A 27 0.44 9.71 1.99
N ILE A 28 -0.64 9.10 1.50
CA ILE A 28 -1.45 9.74 0.46
C ILE A 28 -2.09 11.03 0.97
N GLU A 29 -2.40 11.13 2.26
CA GLU A 29 -2.99 12.34 2.86
C GLU A 29 -2.10 13.57 2.74
N SER A 30 -0.78 13.41 2.59
CA SER A 30 0.14 14.54 2.40
C SER A 30 0.20 15.04 0.95
N LEU A 31 -0.48 14.38 0.03
CA LEU A 31 -0.45 14.70 -1.40
C LEU A 31 -1.63 15.60 -1.78
N SER A 32 -1.39 16.40 -2.81
CA SER A 32 -2.43 17.22 -3.42
C SER A 32 -3.34 16.37 -4.32
N GLY A 33 -4.59 16.81 -4.50
CA GLY A 33 -5.49 16.21 -5.48
C GLY A 33 -4.91 16.35 -6.89
N LEU A 34 -5.07 15.32 -7.71
CA LEU A 34 -4.54 15.15 -9.07
C LEU A 34 -3.01 15.02 -9.17
N GLU A 35 -2.31 14.95 -8.04
CA GLU A 35 -0.89 14.63 -8.02
C GLU A 35 -0.66 13.20 -8.51
N THR A 36 0.36 13.00 -9.35
CA THR A 36 0.68 11.71 -9.96
C THR A 36 2.05 11.22 -9.54
N LEU A 37 2.09 9.98 -9.05
CA LEU A 37 3.28 9.29 -8.58
C LEU A 37 3.64 8.15 -9.53
N SER A 38 4.93 7.89 -9.69
CA SER A 38 5.45 6.65 -10.27
C SER A 38 6.06 5.80 -9.15
N VAL A 39 5.46 4.66 -8.87
CA VAL A 39 5.85 3.76 -7.78
C VAL A 39 6.39 2.46 -8.34
N LYS A 40 7.68 2.21 -8.12
CA LYS A 40 8.34 0.96 -8.51
C LYS A 40 8.29 -0.05 -7.37
N THR A 41 7.59 -1.15 -7.58
CA THR A 41 7.62 -2.34 -6.72
C THR A 41 8.69 -3.32 -7.23
N ARG A 42 8.89 -4.44 -6.52
CA ARG A 42 9.81 -5.49 -6.96
C ARG A 42 9.49 -6.02 -8.37
N ASN A 43 8.20 -6.12 -8.70
CA ASN A 43 7.74 -6.83 -9.90
C ASN A 43 7.18 -5.89 -10.98
N SER A 44 6.83 -4.65 -10.65
CA SER A 44 6.08 -3.76 -11.54
C SER A 44 6.25 -2.29 -11.17
N THR A 45 6.13 -1.42 -12.16
CA THR A 45 5.96 0.02 -11.95
C THR A 45 4.49 0.38 -12.09
N TYR A 46 3.98 1.20 -11.18
CA TYR A 46 2.63 1.74 -11.19
C TYR A 46 2.67 3.25 -11.33
N GLU A 47 1.82 3.80 -12.17
CA GLU A 47 1.47 5.21 -12.18
C GLU A 47 0.16 5.39 -11.39
N ILE A 48 0.18 6.29 -10.42
CA ILE A 48 -0.91 6.48 -9.46
C ILE A 48 -1.23 7.97 -9.40
N THR A 49 -2.42 8.35 -9.85
CA THR A 49 -2.95 9.71 -9.71
C THR A 49 -3.93 9.77 -8.56
N VAL A 50 -3.70 10.66 -7.60
CA VAL A 50 -4.58 10.84 -6.43
C VAL A 50 -5.86 11.56 -6.84
N LEU A 51 -7.02 10.92 -6.66
CA LEU A 51 -8.33 11.56 -6.88
C LEU A 51 -8.84 12.19 -5.58
N SER A 52 -8.67 11.50 -4.46
CA SER A 52 -9.02 12.01 -3.13
C SER A 52 -8.04 11.47 -2.09
N SER A 53 -7.25 12.38 -1.52
CA SER A 53 -6.23 12.03 -0.52
C SER A 53 -6.84 11.54 0.80
N GLN A 54 -8.04 12.01 1.15
CA GLN A 54 -8.72 11.62 2.38
C GLN A 54 -9.29 10.20 2.34
N THR A 55 -9.82 9.78 1.18
CA THR A 55 -10.46 8.46 1.01
C THR A 55 -9.48 7.42 0.48
N GLY A 56 -8.39 7.86 -0.16
CA GLY A 56 -7.42 7.01 -0.84
C GLY A 56 -7.87 6.62 -2.25
N GLU A 57 -8.83 7.33 -2.84
CA GLU A 57 -9.27 7.10 -4.22
C GLU A 57 -8.19 7.56 -5.20
N VAL A 58 -7.88 6.70 -6.18
CA VAL A 58 -6.79 6.89 -7.14
C VAL A 58 -7.21 6.40 -8.53
N LEU A 59 -6.58 6.95 -9.57
CA LEU A 59 -6.45 6.30 -10.87
C LEU A 59 -5.10 5.58 -10.90
N VAL A 60 -5.11 4.26 -11.12
CA VAL A 60 -3.88 3.47 -11.19
C VAL A 60 -3.72 2.81 -12.55
N ARG A 61 -2.48 2.80 -13.07
CA ARG A 61 -2.07 2.03 -14.25
C ARG A 61 -0.75 1.32 -13.93
N GLY A 62 -0.57 0.10 -14.44
CA GLY A 62 0.68 -0.64 -14.35
C GLY A 62 0.53 -2.03 -13.75
N GLY A 63 1.64 -2.77 -13.81
CA GLY A 63 1.66 -4.20 -13.49
C GLY A 63 0.70 -5.03 -14.34
N GLN A 64 0.48 -6.28 -13.90
CA GLN A 64 -0.39 -7.21 -14.62
C GLN A 64 -1.90 -6.96 -14.41
N TYR A 65 -2.28 -6.22 -13.37
CA TYR A 65 -3.67 -6.05 -12.94
C TYR A 65 -4.33 -4.77 -13.46
N PHE A 66 -3.57 -3.75 -13.85
CA PHE A 66 -4.09 -2.46 -14.30
C PHE A 66 -3.49 -2.07 -15.66
N PRO A 67 -3.82 -2.79 -16.76
CA PRO A 67 -3.26 -2.51 -18.09
C PRO A 67 -3.65 -1.12 -18.62
N GLN A 68 -4.71 -0.52 -18.08
CA GLN A 68 -5.18 0.83 -18.38
C GLN A 68 -5.43 1.57 -17.06
N PHE A 69 -5.55 2.90 -17.13
CA PHE A 69 -5.92 3.70 -15.97
C PHE A 69 -7.28 3.23 -15.43
N THR A 70 -7.27 2.73 -14.20
CA THR A 70 -8.41 2.10 -13.56
C THR A 70 -8.68 2.79 -12.23
N PRO A 71 -9.93 3.22 -11.97
CA PRO A 71 -10.32 3.71 -10.65
C PRO A 71 -10.14 2.63 -9.60
N ALA A 72 -9.46 2.97 -8.52
CA ALA A 72 -9.24 2.08 -7.39
C ALA A 72 -9.13 2.89 -6.09
N ARG A 73 -9.09 2.18 -4.97
CA ARG A 73 -8.72 2.73 -3.67
C ARG A 73 -7.40 2.12 -3.23
N LEU A 74 -6.41 2.96 -2.93
CA LEU A 74 -5.21 2.50 -2.22
C LEU A 74 -5.59 2.19 -0.77
N ALA A 75 -5.63 0.91 -0.41
CA ALA A 75 -5.89 0.51 0.96
C ALA A 75 -4.67 0.79 1.86
N GLY A 76 -3.46 0.60 1.32
CA GLY A 76 -2.22 0.88 2.01
C GLY A 76 -1.07 -0.03 1.55
N SER A 77 -0.12 -0.24 2.46
CA SER A 77 1.04 -1.11 2.25
C SER A 77 1.13 -2.22 3.28
N SER A 78 1.51 -3.44 2.86
CA SER A 78 1.64 -4.60 3.74
C SER A 78 2.88 -5.45 3.47
N LEU A 79 3.19 -6.36 4.39
CA LEU A 79 4.20 -7.42 4.19
C LEU A 79 3.56 -8.76 3.79
N GLY A 80 2.33 -8.74 3.27
CA GLY A 80 1.60 -9.95 2.85
C GLY A 80 1.00 -10.76 4.00
N GLY A 81 0.67 -10.10 5.12
CA GLY A 81 0.01 -10.69 6.29
C GLY A 81 -1.28 -9.95 6.66
N SER A 82 -1.67 -10.00 7.94
CA SER A 82 -2.92 -9.39 8.42
C SER A 82 -2.84 -7.89 8.71
N PHE A 83 -1.63 -7.36 8.84
CA PHE A 83 -1.42 -5.94 9.13
C PHE A 83 -1.27 -5.13 7.84
N LEU A 84 -1.81 -3.91 7.89
CA LEU A 84 -1.82 -2.98 6.77
C LEU A 84 -1.53 -1.58 7.31
N LYS A 85 -0.51 -0.92 6.76
CA LYS A 85 -0.28 0.50 7.02
C LYS A 85 -1.19 1.29 6.09
N LEU A 86 -2.26 1.82 6.66
CA LEU A 86 -3.35 2.43 5.90
C LEU A 86 -2.87 3.58 5.02
N ARG A 87 -3.30 3.54 3.75
CA ARG A 87 -3.14 4.57 2.71
C ARG A 87 -1.71 5.06 2.42
N GLY A 88 -0.70 4.42 2.99
CA GLY A 88 0.68 4.81 2.74
C GLY A 88 1.41 3.86 1.81
N ILE A 89 2.48 4.37 1.23
CA ILE A 89 3.38 3.73 0.27
C ILE A 89 4.75 3.67 0.94
N TYR A 90 5.24 2.46 1.20
CA TYR A 90 6.48 2.24 1.97
C TYR A 90 7.44 1.33 1.24
N VAL A 91 8.72 1.71 1.23
CA VAL A 91 9.77 0.92 0.57
C VAL A 91 9.88 -0.46 1.22
N GLY A 92 9.88 -1.51 0.40
CA GLY A 92 9.95 -2.89 0.88
C GLY A 92 8.60 -3.54 1.20
N PHE A 93 7.50 -2.79 1.11
CA PHE A 93 6.15 -3.30 1.31
C PHE A 93 5.42 -3.52 -0.02
N ASN A 94 4.43 -4.40 -0.01
CA ASN A 94 3.48 -4.61 -1.09
C ASN A 94 2.42 -3.52 -1.07
N LEU A 95 2.00 -3.04 -2.24
CA LEU A 95 0.85 -2.16 -2.36
C LEU A 95 -0.44 -2.97 -2.44
N GLU A 96 -1.44 -2.55 -1.67
CA GLU A 96 -2.77 -3.15 -1.69
C GLU A 96 -3.81 -2.17 -2.26
N PHE A 97 -4.39 -2.55 -3.40
CA PHE A 97 -5.46 -1.83 -4.05
C PHE A 97 -6.78 -2.56 -3.91
N ARG A 98 -7.88 -1.81 -3.82
CA ARG A 98 -9.24 -2.31 -4.01
C ARG A 98 -9.79 -1.69 -5.28
N ALA A 99 -10.06 -2.51 -6.29
CA ALA A 99 -10.59 -2.08 -7.57
C ALA A 99 -11.89 -2.82 -7.88
N GLY A 100 -12.75 -2.19 -8.69
CA GLY A 100 -14.11 -2.67 -8.98
C GLY A 100 -15.13 -2.21 -7.93
N GLU A 101 -16.40 -2.41 -8.25
CA GLU A 101 -17.50 -2.13 -7.32
C GLU A 101 -17.51 -3.20 -6.23
N ARG A 102 -17.43 -2.77 -4.97
CA ARG A 102 -17.94 -3.57 -3.85
C ARG A 102 -19.07 -2.78 -3.22
N ALA A 103 -20.27 -3.36 -3.31
CA ALA A 103 -21.42 -3.05 -2.47
C ALA A 103 -21.05 -3.15 -0.98
#